data_AF-M1VWI1-F1
#
_entry.id   AF-M1VWI1-F1
#
_cell.length_a   1.000
_cell.length_b   1.000
_cell.length_c   1.000
_cell.angle_alpha   90.00
_cell.angle_beta   90.00
_cell.angle_gamma   90.00
#
_symmetry.space_group_name_H-M   'P 1'
#
loop_
_entity.id
_entity.type
_entity.pdbx_description
1 polymer ?
#
loop_
_entity_poly.entity_id
_entity_poly.type
_entity_poly.pdbx_seq_one_letter_code
_entity_poly.pdbx_strand_id
1 'polypeptide(L)'
;MQDSLQLDSATSEQYYERGYRLWHGLYLAALAAPWDATALDFQHAFPSHPYLVPELRLDTSIHGVLHATGTSTWQVSTGDCALPSFKKGYKFDVTAEESTIVSLELKDDSFHQHGGHISLLMLAWAYVLSQRWSELIPGAADIEYTNSTAALINGEGRSEVTHDPVVDLGFVTDEALRWWAAVLAPGEGWAARIHHQGEDLRSPWSVSLQSSKNLILTFQTTPSSGVLSLPPSFSSAVQYIADYTRHHGIEDQSHAAFAAALLLPTRRSISKTFRWPRPAWHNKPPELSVKQCWPPWGEDRAQLDRLITMNLNAYGIRSLLSSSFVDPDLPCNVCGAWIQGAFAVLDDPEVQKPDVLRSVLLQRSPHLGFVWLGAILLDMQDHIIYWARRVAYTVDLHSAAWTGTFSTFLQRPVADYPQSVERIRRADEARLMFLLQDDCNKEVPLYPFPPFGTIAVRDCVLEVQLHASCSGSHGLLYAGWAWDCLGDVRVVQDSGGRGLVFSGANEHPVASMAVRYDKLDSDRGCSIYATKNIFAWLRHMDGWPVAERGIRDWLDDGWSSEDDDESVAPEGDGKSTTYRRHEREESELDKGRRDNIADQ
;
A
#
# COMPACT_ATOMS: atom_id res chain seq x y z
N MET A 1 7.96 -5.87 -34.38
CA MET A 1 6.73 -6.47 -33.81
C MET A 1 5.58 -5.83 -34.56
N GLN A 2 4.72 -6.61 -35.20
CA GLN A 2 3.50 -6.07 -35.81
C GLN A 2 2.67 -5.49 -34.65
N ASP A 3 2.13 -4.28 -34.79
CA ASP A 3 1.29 -3.63 -33.76
C ASP A 3 -0.08 -4.34 -33.71
N SER A 4 -0.07 -5.62 -33.34
CA SER A 4 -1.25 -6.48 -33.35
C SER A 4 -2.06 -6.24 -32.08
N LEU A 5 -3.27 -5.73 -32.27
CA LEU A 5 -4.26 -5.46 -31.22
C LEU A 5 -4.82 -6.75 -30.62
N GLN A 6 -5.09 -7.73 -31.50
CA GLN A 6 -5.36 -9.10 -31.10
C GLN A 6 -4.07 -9.88 -31.05
N LEU A 7 -3.84 -10.54 -29.92
CA LEU A 7 -2.76 -11.48 -29.78
C LEU A 7 -3.07 -12.72 -30.60
N ASP A 8 -2.10 -13.20 -31.37
CA ASP A 8 -2.17 -14.56 -31.85
C ASP A 8 -2.01 -15.54 -30.66
N SER A 9 -2.45 -16.79 -30.84
CA SER A 9 -2.39 -17.80 -29.78
C SER A 9 -0.98 -17.94 -29.21
N ALA A 10 0.04 -17.91 -30.08
CA ALA A 10 1.43 -18.07 -29.71
C ALA A 10 1.95 -16.95 -28.80
N THR A 11 1.58 -15.69 -29.08
CA THR A 11 1.97 -14.54 -28.26
C THR A 11 1.24 -14.58 -26.92
N SER A 12 -0.05 -14.93 -26.91
CA SER A 12 -0.81 -15.09 -25.68
C SER A 12 -0.20 -16.17 -24.78
N GLU A 13 0.10 -17.34 -25.34
CA GLU A 13 0.80 -18.44 -24.66
C GLU A 13 2.15 -18.00 -24.11
N GLN A 14 2.94 -17.26 -24.88
CA GLN A 14 4.26 -16.77 -24.44
C GLN A 14 4.17 -15.89 -23.17
N TYR A 15 3.24 -14.94 -23.13
CA TYR A 15 3.10 -14.05 -21.97
C TYR A 15 2.45 -14.75 -20.78
N TYR A 16 1.52 -15.68 -21.03
CA TYR A 16 0.98 -16.57 -20.01
C TYR A 16 2.10 -17.41 -19.37
N GLU A 17 2.94 -18.05 -20.17
CA GLU A 17 4.09 -18.83 -19.68
C GLU A 17 5.05 -17.97 -18.86
N ARG A 18 5.28 -16.71 -19.27
CA ARG A 18 6.13 -15.77 -18.52
C ARG A 18 5.57 -15.50 -17.13
N GLY A 19 4.26 -15.24 -17.02
CA GLY A 19 3.59 -15.07 -15.73
C GLY A 19 3.65 -16.34 -14.89
N TYR A 20 3.32 -17.48 -15.49
CA TYR A 20 3.32 -18.79 -14.83
C TYR A 20 4.70 -19.14 -14.24
N ARG A 21 5.76 -19.06 -15.05
CA ARG A 21 7.12 -19.45 -14.61
C ARG A 21 7.67 -18.52 -13.54
N LEU A 22 7.35 -17.23 -13.58
CA LEU A 22 7.73 -16.28 -12.52
C LEU A 22 7.12 -16.68 -11.18
N TRP A 23 5.79 -16.81 -11.13
CA TRP A 23 5.07 -17.10 -9.88
C TRP A 23 5.33 -18.52 -9.37
N HIS A 24 5.53 -19.49 -10.26
CA HIS A 24 5.94 -20.82 -9.85
C HIS A 24 7.39 -20.84 -9.33
N GLY A 25 8.28 -20.03 -9.90
CA GLY A 25 9.64 -19.84 -9.36
C GLY A 25 9.60 -19.34 -7.92
N LEU A 26 8.75 -18.36 -7.64
CA LEU A 26 8.51 -17.83 -6.29
C LEU A 26 7.92 -18.89 -5.35
N TYR A 27 6.96 -19.70 -5.83
CA TYR A 27 6.45 -20.84 -5.06
C TYR A 27 7.56 -21.83 -4.65
N LEU A 28 8.44 -22.20 -5.58
CA LEU A 28 9.56 -23.10 -5.26
C LEU A 28 10.55 -22.48 -4.28
N ALA A 29 10.85 -21.19 -4.44
CA ALA A 29 11.71 -20.46 -3.52
C ALA A 29 11.07 -20.33 -2.12
N ALA A 30 9.74 -20.17 -2.04
CA ALA A 30 8.97 -20.14 -0.80
C ALA A 30 9.04 -21.48 -0.05
N LEU A 31 9.02 -22.60 -0.77
CA LEU A 31 9.20 -23.93 -0.17
C LEU A 31 10.64 -24.18 0.31
N ALA A 32 11.64 -23.67 -0.43
CA ALA A 32 13.05 -23.90 -0.13
C ALA A 32 13.55 -23.06 1.06
N ALA A 33 13.08 -21.82 1.17
CA ALA A 33 13.40 -20.90 2.24
C ALA A 33 12.10 -20.27 2.77
N PRO A 34 11.39 -20.96 3.68
CA PRO A 34 10.22 -20.41 4.35
C PRO A 34 10.58 -19.09 5.04
N TRP A 35 9.63 -18.17 5.05
CA TRP A 35 9.85 -16.83 5.59
C TRP A 35 10.29 -16.84 7.07
N ASP A 36 11.21 -15.92 7.39
CA ASP A 36 11.72 -15.65 8.74
C ASP A 36 11.42 -14.20 9.14
N ALA A 37 10.75 -14.03 10.28
CA ALA A 37 10.36 -12.73 10.84
C ALA A 37 11.55 -11.85 11.24
N THR A 38 12.71 -12.46 11.50
CA THR A 38 13.94 -11.73 11.82
C THR A 38 14.53 -10.98 10.62
N ALA A 39 14.05 -11.25 9.40
CA ALA A 39 14.52 -10.60 8.17
C ALA A 39 13.88 -9.23 7.90
N LEU A 40 13.01 -8.72 8.77
CA LEU A 40 12.35 -7.43 8.59
C LEU A 40 13.28 -6.26 8.95
N ASP A 41 13.71 -5.51 7.94
CA ASP A 41 14.56 -4.34 8.13
C ASP A 41 13.72 -3.05 8.25
N PHE A 42 13.11 -2.81 9.42
CA PHE A 42 12.40 -1.55 9.68
C PHE A 42 13.38 -0.39 9.86
N GLN A 43 14.57 -0.64 10.40
CA GLN A 43 15.55 0.39 10.76
C GLN A 43 16.07 1.14 9.53
N HIS A 44 16.29 0.44 8.42
CA HIS A 44 16.82 1.04 7.19
C HIS A 44 15.80 1.09 6.04
N ALA A 45 14.53 0.77 6.32
CA ALA A 45 13.44 0.87 5.36
C ALA A 45 13.26 2.31 4.86
N PHE A 46 13.25 2.47 3.54
CA PHE A 46 12.74 3.67 2.84
C PHE A 46 13.35 5.00 3.32
N PRO A 47 14.68 5.16 3.23
CA PRO A 47 15.37 6.35 3.77
C PRO A 47 14.97 7.67 3.10
N SER A 48 14.37 7.63 1.92
CA SER A 48 13.91 8.80 1.15
C SER A 48 12.50 9.26 1.51
N HIS A 49 11.82 8.56 2.42
CA HIS A 49 10.45 8.87 2.82
C HIS A 49 10.39 10.07 3.78
N PRO A 50 9.48 11.04 3.59
CA PRO A 50 9.35 12.19 4.48
C PRO A 50 8.81 11.82 5.86
N TYR A 51 9.05 12.67 6.85
CA TYR A 51 8.48 12.55 8.20
C TYR A 51 7.68 13.81 8.57
N LEU A 52 6.63 13.67 9.38
CA LEU A 52 5.81 14.78 9.88
C LEU A 52 6.63 15.78 10.71
N VAL A 53 6.22 17.05 10.70
CA VAL A 53 6.87 18.13 11.48
C VAL A 53 5.88 18.76 12.48
N PRO A 54 6.33 19.24 13.66
CA PRO A 54 5.42 19.77 14.67
C PRO A 54 4.64 21.04 14.26
N GLU A 55 5.07 21.75 13.23
CA GLU A 55 4.48 23.03 12.81
C GLU A 55 3.45 22.88 11.67
N LEU A 56 2.97 21.67 11.40
CA LEU A 56 2.03 21.39 10.31
C LEU A 56 0.79 22.29 10.35
N ARG A 57 0.40 22.79 9.17
CA ARG A 57 -0.92 23.40 9.00
C ARG A 57 -1.91 22.30 8.62
N LEU A 58 -2.89 22.07 9.49
CA LEU A 58 -3.95 21.11 9.23
C LEU A 58 -5.07 21.77 8.42
N ASP A 59 -5.46 21.15 7.30
CA ASP A 59 -6.63 21.49 6.50
C ASP A 59 -7.89 20.96 7.19
N THR A 60 -8.81 21.87 7.49
CA THR A 60 -10.06 21.62 8.24
C THR A 60 -11.30 21.77 7.35
N SER A 61 -11.13 21.77 6.01
CA SER A 61 -12.21 22.01 5.06
C SER A 61 -13.21 20.86 4.95
N ILE A 62 -12.79 19.63 5.29
CA ILE A 62 -13.62 18.43 5.24
C ILE A 62 -14.05 18.06 6.66
N HIS A 63 -15.34 17.79 6.85
CA HIS A 63 -15.87 17.32 8.13
C HIS A 63 -15.44 15.86 8.39
N GLY A 64 -15.19 15.50 9.66
CA GLY A 64 -14.84 14.13 10.07
C GLY A 64 -13.38 13.71 9.86
N VAL A 65 -12.54 14.53 9.23
CA VAL A 65 -11.10 14.25 9.05
C VAL A 65 -10.28 15.53 8.91
N LEU A 66 -9.10 15.56 9.53
CA LEU A 66 -8.08 16.59 9.33
C LEU A 66 -7.00 16.08 8.39
N HIS A 67 -6.52 16.96 7.51
CA HIS A 67 -5.47 16.62 6.58
C HIS A 67 -4.18 17.41 6.82
N ALA A 68 -3.04 16.75 6.73
CA ALA A 68 -1.76 17.42 6.51
C ALA A 68 -1.49 17.50 5.00
N THR A 69 -1.08 18.68 4.52
CA THR A 69 -0.76 18.89 3.11
C THR A 69 0.72 19.08 2.91
N GLY A 70 1.23 18.54 1.81
CA GLY A 70 2.58 18.85 1.37
C GLY A 70 2.71 18.69 -0.13
N THR A 71 3.88 19.07 -0.62
CA THR A 71 4.18 19.16 -2.04
C THR A 71 5.48 18.44 -2.34
N SER A 72 5.43 17.47 -3.25
CA SER A 72 6.61 16.84 -3.82
C SER A 72 7.18 17.68 -4.96
N THR A 73 8.50 17.61 -5.14
CA THR A 73 9.19 18.19 -6.31
C THR A 73 9.78 17.08 -7.15
N TRP A 74 9.56 17.15 -8.46
CA TRP A 74 9.98 16.15 -9.43
C TRP A 74 10.85 16.78 -10.50
N GLN A 75 12.06 16.26 -10.67
CA GLN A 75 12.92 16.56 -11.80
C GLN A 75 12.59 15.60 -12.95
N VAL A 76 12.62 16.11 -14.17
CA VAL A 76 12.13 15.41 -15.35
C VAL A 76 13.20 15.17 -16.42
N SER A 77 14.34 15.84 -16.28
CA SER A 77 15.46 15.70 -17.19
C SER A 77 16.80 15.93 -16.48
N THR A 78 17.86 15.38 -17.06
CA THR A 78 19.25 15.62 -16.66
C THR A 78 20.09 15.92 -17.90
N GLY A 79 21.15 16.73 -17.75
CA GLY A 79 21.98 17.18 -18.87
C GLY A 79 21.40 18.40 -19.60
N ASP A 80 21.71 18.52 -20.88
CA ASP A 80 21.34 19.67 -21.72
C ASP A 80 19.87 19.57 -22.19
N CYS A 81 18.93 19.71 -21.26
CA CYS A 81 17.50 19.80 -21.54
C CYS A 81 16.83 20.87 -20.66
N ALA A 82 15.94 21.66 -21.25
CA ALA A 82 15.24 22.75 -20.57
C ALA A 82 13.87 22.33 -19.99
N LEU A 83 13.56 21.03 -19.94
CA LEU A 83 12.26 20.55 -19.45
C LEU A 83 12.15 20.85 -17.94
N PRO A 84 11.17 21.67 -17.50
CA PRO A 84 11.14 22.17 -16.13
C PRO A 84 10.70 21.10 -15.14
N SER A 85 11.24 21.16 -13.92
CA SER A 85 10.70 20.39 -12.80
C SER A 85 9.25 20.76 -12.52
N PHE A 86 8.44 19.80 -12.07
CA PHE A 86 7.07 20.06 -11.63
C PHE A 86 6.86 19.69 -10.16
N LYS A 87 5.71 20.09 -9.63
CA LYS A 87 5.31 19.85 -8.24
C LYS A 87 3.98 19.12 -8.20
N LYS A 88 3.82 18.16 -7.27
CA LYS A 88 2.54 17.50 -7.00
C LYS A 88 2.17 17.65 -5.53
N GLY A 89 0.95 18.12 -5.29
CA GLY A 89 0.38 18.17 -3.95
C GLY A 89 -0.06 16.78 -3.49
N TYR A 90 0.00 16.52 -2.19
CA TYR A 90 -0.59 15.35 -1.57
C TYR A 90 -1.27 15.74 -0.25
N LYS A 91 -2.33 15.03 0.09
CA LYS A 91 -3.05 15.17 1.36
C LYS A 91 -2.95 13.86 2.13
N PHE A 92 -2.61 13.95 3.41
CA PHE A 92 -2.57 12.82 4.33
C PHE A 92 -3.70 12.95 5.34
N ASP A 93 -4.47 11.90 5.52
CA ASP A 93 -5.50 11.84 6.56
C ASP A 93 -4.80 11.60 7.89
N VAL A 94 -4.69 12.65 8.71
CA VAL A 94 -3.96 12.58 9.99
C VAL A 94 -4.86 12.22 11.15
N THR A 95 -6.18 12.13 10.95
CA THR A 95 -7.15 11.71 11.97
C THR A 95 -8.11 10.67 11.43
N ALA A 96 -8.84 10.04 12.35
CA ALA A 96 -9.92 9.10 12.09
C ALA A 96 -11.19 9.52 12.84
N GLU A 97 -12.35 9.46 12.18
CA GLU A 97 -13.65 9.69 12.83
C GLU A 97 -13.94 8.66 13.94
N GLU A 98 -13.52 7.40 13.75
CA GLU A 98 -13.85 6.26 14.62
C GLU A 98 -12.64 5.34 14.76
N SER A 99 -12.56 4.63 15.88
CA SER A 99 -11.54 3.59 16.10
C SER A 99 -11.75 2.36 15.23
N THR A 100 -10.66 1.68 14.89
CA THR A 100 -10.72 0.36 14.21
C THR A 100 -11.23 -0.68 15.20
N ILE A 101 -12.25 -1.45 14.82
CA ILE A 101 -12.83 -2.48 15.69
C ILE A 101 -12.04 -3.78 15.52
N VAL A 102 -11.47 -4.27 16.62
CA VAL A 102 -10.70 -5.51 16.68
C VAL A 102 -11.52 -6.58 17.37
N SER A 103 -11.95 -7.62 16.64
CA SER A 103 -12.74 -8.72 17.20
C SER A 103 -11.88 -9.96 17.46
N LEU A 104 -11.71 -10.37 18.73
CA LEU A 104 -10.93 -11.57 19.09
C LEU A 104 -11.81 -12.83 19.09
N GLU A 105 -11.57 -13.74 18.13
CA GLU A 105 -12.33 -14.98 17.91
C GLU A 105 -11.52 -16.26 18.14
N LEU A 106 -12.20 -17.35 18.51
CA LEU A 106 -11.61 -18.69 18.53
C LEU A 106 -11.52 -19.20 17.09
N LYS A 107 -10.41 -18.93 16.39
CA LYS A 107 -10.07 -19.59 15.13
C LYS A 107 -8.84 -20.48 15.35
N ASP A 108 -8.76 -21.59 14.62
CA ASP A 108 -7.49 -22.30 14.43
C ASP A 108 -6.54 -21.33 13.73
N ASP A 109 -5.51 -20.92 14.44
CA ASP A 109 -4.54 -19.95 13.97
C ASP A 109 -3.72 -20.59 12.84
N SER A 110 -3.75 -19.99 11.65
CA SER A 110 -2.89 -20.42 10.54
C SER A 110 -1.42 -20.12 10.81
N PHE A 111 -1.11 -19.25 11.79
CA PHE A 111 0.22 -19.07 12.35
C PHE A 111 0.53 -20.16 13.38
N HIS A 112 0.53 -21.42 12.94
CA HIS A 112 0.80 -22.55 13.81
C HIS A 112 2.14 -22.37 14.56
N GLN A 113 2.06 -22.66 15.86
CA GLN A 113 3.13 -22.81 16.87
C GLN A 113 3.58 -21.56 17.66
N HIS A 114 3.39 -20.33 17.17
CA HIS A 114 3.99 -19.15 17.83
C HIS A 114 3.12 -17.85 17.76
N GLY A 115 1.80 -17.92 17.51
CA GLY A 115 0.97 -16.71 17.24
C GLY A 115 0.30 -16.02 18.44
N GLY A 116 0.41 -16.58 19.65
CA GLY A 116 -0.44 -16.20 20.78
C GLY A 116 -0.32 -14.75 21.27
N HIS A 117 0.83 -14.08 21.08
CA HIS A 117 1.06 -12.74 21.64
C HIS A 117 0.93 -11.61 20.61
N ILE A 118 0.87 -11.92 19.31
CA ILE A 118 0.88 -10.90 18.24
C ILE A 118 -0.32 -9.94 18.38
N SER A 119 -1.52 -10.47 18.66
CA SER A 119 -2.73 -9.64 18.83
C SER A 119 -2.61 -8.66 20.00
N LEU A 120 -2.09 -9.12 21.15
CA LEU A 120 -1.88 -8.30 22.33
C LEU A 120 -0.83 -7.20 22.08
N LEU A 121 0.28 -7.60 21.46
CA LEU A 121 1.37 -6.70 21.11
C LEU A 121 0.93 -5.68 20.05
N MET A 122 0.05 -6.05 19.13
CA MET A 122 -0.47 -5.12 18.10
C MET A 122 -1.31 -4.02 18.76
N LEU A 123 -2.16 -4.36 19.73
CA LEU A 123 -2.91 -3.37 20.53
C LEU A 123 -1.98 -2.45 21.32
N ALA A 124 -0.92 -3.01 21.89
CA ALA A 124 0.11 -2.24 22.60
C ALA A 124 0.88 -1.29 21.67
N TRP A 125 1.27 -1.76 20.48
CA TRP A 125 1.90 -0.93 19.45
C TRP A 125 0.95 0.14 18.91
N ALA A 126 -0.35 -0.13 18.80
CA ALA A 126 -1.36 0.85 18.40
C ALA A 126 -1.45 2.03 19.41
N TYR A 127 -1.33 1.74 20.71
CA TYR A 127 -1.17 2.77 21.74
C TYR A 127 0.11 3.59 21.51
N VAL A 128 1.25 2.93 21.34
CA VAL A 128 2.55 3.59 21.13
C VAL A 128 2.53 4.52 19.92
N LEU A 129 1.98 4.05 18.79
CA LEU A 129 1.82 4.84 17.57
C LEU A 129 0.88 6.03 17.79
N SER A 130 -0.21 5.84 18.54
CA SER A 130 -1.14 6.93 18.89
C SER A 130 -0.53 7.96 19.84
N GLN A 131 0.31 7.54 20.77
CA GLN A 131 1.03 8.44 21.67
C GLN A 131 2.10 9.22 20.91
N ARG A 132 2.80 8.58 19.97
CA ARG A 132 3.76 9.30 19.12
C ARG A 132 3.04 10.27 18.18
N TRP A 133 1.87 9.88 17.68
CA TRP A 133 1.01 10.74 16.87
C TRP A 133 0.56 11.99 17.63
N SER A 134 0.18 11.90 18.91
CA SER A 134 -0.23 13.08 19.68
C SER A 134 0.91 14.06 19.92
N GLU A 135 2.16 13.57 19.98
CA GLU A 135 3.35 14.42 20.03
C GLU A 135 3.66 15.12 18.69
N LEU A 136 3.24 14.54 17.57
CA LEU A 136 3.56 15.03 16.21
C LEU A 136 2.48 15.95 15.63
N ILE A 137 1.21 15.68 15.91
CA ILE A 137 0.09 16.37 15.26
C ILE A 137 -0.36 17.58 16.09
N PRO A 138 -0.36 18.80 15.49
CA PRO A 138 -0.81 20.00 16.18
C PRO A 138 -2.26 19.90 16.64
N GLY A 139 -2.51 20.26 17.91
CA GLY A 139 -3.84 20.25 18.50
C GLY A 139 -4.30 18.89 19.03
N ALA A 140 -3.48 17.83 18.91
CA ALA A 140 -3.74 16.58 19.60
C ALA A 140 -3.58 16.74 21.11
N ALA A 141 -4.56 16.21 21.84
CA ALA A 141 -4.50 16.12 23.29
C ALA A 141 -3.60 14.97 23.73
N ASP A 142 -3.07 15.06 24.95
CA ASP A 142 -2.43 13.92 25.60
C ASP A 142 -3.42 12.74 25.68
N ILE A 143 -2.90 11.52 25.63
CA ILE A 143 -3.75 10.34 25.79
C ILE A 143 -4.38 10.35 27.18
N GLU A 144 -5.67 10.02 27.24
CA GLU A 144 -6.41 9.86 28.48
C GLU A 144 -6.83 8.40 28.68
N TYR A 145 -6.82 7.96 29.93
CA TYR A 145 -7.44 6.68 30.29
C TYR A 145 -8.96 6.83 30.35
N THR A 146 -9.68 5.83 29.85
CA THR A 146 -11.12 5.73 30.05
C THR A 146 -11.43 4.95 31.32
N ASN A 147 -12.73 4.79 31.61
CA ASN A 147 -13.21 3.93 32.69
C ASN A 147 -13.12 2.43 32.35
N SER A 148 -12.80 2.06 31.12
CA SER A 148 -12.68 0.65 30.73
C SER A 148 -11.31 0.10 31.12
N THR A 149 -11.31 -1.08 31.74
CA THR A 149 -10.11 -1.78 32.20
C THR A 149 -10.27 -3.29 32.02
N ALA A 150 -9.17 -3.97 31.69
CA ALA A 150 -9.11 -5.43 31.65
C ALA A 150 -9.23 -6.03 33.07
N ALA A 151 -9.67 -7.29 33.15
CA ALA A 151 -9.79 -7.99 34.43
C ALA A 151 -8.40 -8.34 34.99
N LEU A 152 -8.22 -8.24 36.31
CA LEU A 152 -6.94 -8.43 37.00
C LEU A 152 -7.03 -9.60 37.99
N ILE A 153 -6.03 -10.48 38.01
CA ILE A 153 -5.84 -11.51 39.03
C ILE A 153 -4.41 -11.44 39.55
N ASN A 154 -4.25 -11.24 40.87
CA ASN A 154 -2.93 -11.31 41.50
C ASN A 154 -2.45 -12.76 41.56
N GLY A 155 -1.22 -13.03 41.14
CA GLY A 155 -0.63 -14.37 41.03
C GLY A 155 -0.50 -15.16 42.35
N GLU A 156 -0.77 -14.53 43.50
CA GLU A 156 -0.69 -15.16 44.83
C GLU A 156 -1.96 -15.95 45.24
N GLY A 157 -3.05 -15.85 44.49
CA GLY A 157 -4.31 -16.56 44.77
C GLY A 157 -4.50 -17.79 43.87
N ARG A 158 -4.74 -18.98 44.45
CA ARG A 158 -5.21 -20.16 43.72
C ARG A 158 -6.50 -19.83 42.97
N SER A 159 -6.44 -19.71 41.64
CA SER A 159 -7.64 -19.46 40.82
C SER A 159 -8.38 -20.75 40.51
N GLU A 160 -9.70 -20.71 40.61
CA GLU A 160 -10.61 -21.67 39.99
C GLU A 160 -10.39 -21.68 38.47
N VAL A 161 -10.64 -22.81 37.82
CA VAL A 161 -10.43 -22.98 36.37
C VAL A 161 -11.36 -22.02 35.60
N THR A 162 -10.85 -20.85 35.24
CA THR A 162 -11.53 -19.92 34.34
C THR A 162 -11.33 -20.36 32.90
N HIS A 163 -12.40 -20.44 32.11
CA HIS A 163 -12.32 -20.69 30.66
C HIS A 163 -11.90 -19.45 29.84
N ASP A 164 -11.57 -18.34 30.51
CA ASP A 164 -11.15 -17.08 29.90
C ASP A 164 -9.63 -17.05 29.67
N PRO A 165 -9.14 -16.31 28.66
CA PRO A 165 -7.71 -16.22 28.43
C PRO A 165 -7.02 -15.45 29.57
N VAL A 166 -6.06 -16.08 30.25
CA VAL A 166 -5.09 -15.51 31.21
C VAL A 166 -3.74 -15.09 30.58
N VAL A 167 -3.49 -13.79 30.49
CA VAL A 167 -2.23 -13.18 30.02
C VAL A 167 -1.28 -12.99 31.20
N ASP A 168 -0.13 -13.67 31.18
CA ASP A 168 0.93 -13.43 32.16
C ASP A 168 1.80 -12.23 31.76
N LEU A 169 1.81 -11.19 32.60
CA LEU A 169 2.64 -10.00 32.42
C LEU A 169 4.02 -10.13 33.09
N GLY A 170 4.23 -11.14 33.93
CA GLY A 170 5.43 -11.30 34.73
C GLY A 170 5.55 -10.23 35.83
N PHE A 171 6.79 -9.81 36.11
CA PHE A 171 7.08 -8.76 37.09
C PHE A 171 6.89 -7.38 36.47
N VAL A 172 5.92 -6.62 36.97
CA VAL A 172 5.59 -5.28 36.46
C VAL A 172 5.45 -4.27 37.60
N THR A 173 5.60 -2.98 37.27
CA THR A 173 5.27 -1.88 38.19
C THR A 173 3.76 -1.61 38.14
N ASP A 174 3.23 -0.84 39.10
CA ASP A 174 1.81 -0.46 39.13
C ASP A 174 1.42 0.37 37.89
N GLU A 175 2.34 1.21 37.38
CA GLU A 175 2.11 2.01 36.18
C GLU A 175 2.04 1.14 34.91
N ALA A 176 2.96 0.18 34.76
CA ALA A 176 2.96 -0.76 33.66
C ALA A 176 1.70 -1.65 33.70
N LEU A 177 1.29 -2.09 34.89
CA LEU A 177 0.06 -2.85 35.09
C LEU A 177 -1.19 -2.05 34.69
N ARG A 178 -1.29 -0.79 35.13
CA ARG A 178 -2.41 0.09 34.76
C ARG A 178 -2.48 0.31 33.25
N TRP A 179 -1.32 0.46 32.60
CA TRP A 179 -1.23 0.63 31.16
C TRP A 179 -1.68 -0.62 30.41
N TRP A 180 -1.16 -1.81 30.74
CA TRP A 180 -1.62 -3.07 30.14
C TRP A 180 -3.12 -3.29 30.33
N ALA A 181 -3.66 -2.95 31.52
CA ALA A 181 -5.08 -3.02 31.79
C ALA A 181 -5.92 -2.07 30.91
N ALA A 182 -5.39 -0.92 30.49
CA ALA A 182 -6.05 -0.03 29.53
C ALA A 182 -5.93 -0.53 28.08
N VAL A 183 -4.73 -0.95 27.67
CA VAL A 183 -4.48 -1.44 26.30
C VAL A 183 -5.34 -2.65 25.96
N LEU A 184 -5.55 -3.54 26.92
CA LEU A 184 -6.30 -4.79 26.75
C LEU A 184 -7.74 -4.71 27.27
N ALA A 185 -8.23 -3.51 27.59
CA ALA A 185 -9.59 -3.28 28.07
C ALA A 185 -10.63 -3.59 26.97
N PRO A 186 -11.83 -4.08 27.32
CA PRO A 186 -12.93 -4.17 26.38
C PRO A 186 -13.35 -2.78 25.89
N GLY A 187 -13.67 -2.64 24.60
CA GLY A 187 -13.92 -1.34 23.98
C GLY A 187 -12.63 -0.51 23.92
N GLU A 188 -12.67 0.70 24.47
CA GLU A 188 -11.53 1.61 24.49
C GLU A 188 -11.12 1.87 25.94
N GLY A 189 -9.95 1.37 26.38
CA GLY A 189 -9.38 1.66 27.71
C GLY A 189 -8.54 2.94 27.76
N TRP A 190 -8.24 3.51 26.60
CA TRP A 190 -7.50 4.75 26.41
C TRP A 190 -8.04 5.48 25.18
N ALA A 191 -7.78 6.77 25.08
CA ALA A 191 -8.19 7.58 23.94
C ALA A 191 -7.14 8.63 23.57
N ALA A 192 -6.78 8.67 22.29
CA ALA A 192 -5.96 9.72 21.67
C ALA A 192 -6.85 10.55 20.74
N ARG A 193 -7.04 11.85 21.03
CA ARG A 193 -8.08 12.67 20.38
C ARG A 193 -7.61 14.07 20.00
N ILE A 194 -8.28 14.63 19.00
CA ILE A 194 -8.30 16.05 18.65
C ILE A 194 -9.76 16.49 18.71
N HIS A 195 -10.05 17.50 19.54
CA HIS A 195 -11.37 18.12 19.56
C HIS A 195 -11.48 19.13 18.42
N HIS A 196 -12.35 18.88 17.45
CA HIS A 196 -12.53 19.72 16.28
C HIS A 196 -14.01 19.89 15.94
N GLN A 197 -14.47 21.15 15.85
CA GLN A 197 -15.86 21.49 15.47
C GLN A 197 -16.95 20.78 16.30
N GLY A 198 -16.68 20.48 17.57
CA GLY A 198 -17.63 19.78 18.45
C GLY A 198 -17.57 18.25 18.37
N GLU A 199 -16.68 17.70 17.54
CA GLU A 199 -16.43 16.27 17.40
C GLU A 199 -15.06 15.89 17.96
N ASP A 200 -14.96 14.66 18.46
CA ASP A 200 -13.71 14.07 18.94
C ASP A 200 -13.12 13.17 17.85
N LEU A 201 -12.25 13.74 17.03
CA LEU A 201 -11.47 12.98 16.05
C LEU A 201 -10.37 12.21 16.76
N ARG A 202 -10.01 11.04 16.23
CA ARG A 202 -9.13 10.07 16.87
C ARG A 202 -7.81 9.92 16.12
N SER A 203 -6.80 9.40 16.81
CA SER A 203 -5.60 8.86 16.16
C SER A 203 -6.01 7.79 15.12
N PRO A 204 -5.40 7.76 13.93
CA PRO A 204 -5.61 6.69 12.94
C PRO A 204 -5.30 5.28 13.45
N TRP A 205 -4.50 5.17 14.51
CA TRP A 205 -4.18 3.91 15.19
C TRP A 205 -5.08 3.61 16.40
N SER A 206 -6.16 4.37 16.60
CA SER A 206 -7.11 4.08 17.68
C SER A 206 -7.83 2.77 17.41
N VAL A 207 -7.94 1.94 18.44
CA VAL A 207 -8.56 0.60 18.38
C VAL A 207 -9.63 0.45 19.44
N SER A 208 -10.69 -0.28 19.09
CA SER A 208 -11.75 -0.68 20.02
C SER A 208 -11.83 -2.20 20.06
N LEU A 209 -11.54 -2.78 21.22
CA LEU A 209 -11.43 -4.23 21.40
C LEU A 209 -12.81 -4.84 21.66
N GLN A 210 -13.28 -5.66 20.74
CA GLN A 210 -14.47 -6.51 20.95
C GLN A 210 -14.01 -7.95 21.21
N SER A 211 -14.27 -8.44 22.41
CA SER A 211 -14.01 -9.84 22.75
C SER A 211 -15.23 -10.45 23.41
N SER A 212 -15.61 -11.66 22.98
CA SER A 212 -16.71 -12.39 23.64
C SER A 212 -16.31 -13.01 24.99
N LYS A 213 -15.03 -12.94 25.36
CA LYS A 213 -14.49 -13.31 26.68
C LYS A 213 -13.57 -12.22 27.21
N ASN A 214 -13.57 -12.00 28.51
CA ASN A 214 -12.66 -11.01 29.10
C ASN A 214 -11.22 -11.54 29.04
N LEU A 215 -10.27 -10.68 28.66
CA LEU A 215 -8.86 -10.96 28.85
C LEU A 215 -8.54 -10.72 30.33
N ILE A 216 -7.99 -11.74 30.99
CA ILE A 216 -7.59 -11.69 32.39
C ILE A 216 -6.09 -11.50 32.44
N LEU A 217 -5.60 -10.52 33.19
CA LEU A 217 -4.17 -10.26 33.36
C LEU A 217 -3.69 -10.83 34.69
N THR A 218 -2.63 -11.64 34.66
CA THR A 218 -1.89 -12.10 35.84
C THR A 218 -0.54 -11.42 35.90
N PHE A 219 -0.10 -11.10 37.12
CA PHE A 219 1.10 -10.31 37.34
C PHE A 219 1.71 -10.62 38.70
N GLN A 220 2.97 -10.22 38.85
CA GLN A 220 3.68 -10.11 40.13
C GLN A 220 4.12 -8.65 40.28
N THR A 221 3.69 -7.98 41.35
CA THR A 221 3.92 -6.54 41.50
C THR A 221 5.23 -6.26 42.22
N THR A 222 5.96 -5.27 41.71
CA THR A 222 6.98 -4.58 42.51
C THR A 222 6.30 -3.40 43.23
N PRO A 223 6.42 -3.26 44.55
CA PRO A 223 5.72 -2.20 45.27
C PRO A 223 6.19 -0.81 44.80
N SER A 224 5.27 -0.01 44.29
CA SER A 224 5.52 1.40 43.91
C SER A 224 4.72 2.37 44.79
N SER A 225 5.04 3.67 44.72
CA SER A 225 4.32 4.69 45.50
C SER A 225 2.95 4.95 44.88
N GLY A 226 1.90 4.92 45.69
CA GLY A 226 0.47 5.02 45.32
C GLY A 226 0.03 6.36 44.73
N VAL A 227 0.67 6.80 43.65
CA VAL A 227 0.28 7.94 42.83
C VAL A 227 -0.78 7.48 41.82
N LEU A 228 -1.73 8.36 41.49
CA LEU A 228 -2.64 8.15 40.37
C LEU A 228 -1.81 7.94 39.10
N SER A 229 -1.88 6.74 38.51
CA SER A 229 -1.13 6.42 37.29
C SER A 229 -1.72 7.18 36.10
N LEU A 230 -0.96 8.17 35.62
CA LEU A 230 -1.20 8.83 34.34
C LEU A 230 -0.83 7.88 33.18
N PRO A 231 -1.41 8.08 31.99
CA PRO A 231 -0.96 7.40 30.77
C PRO A 231 0.55 7.62 30.54
N PRO A 232 1.31 6.55 30.23
CA PRO A 232 2.75 6.65 30.06
C PRO A 232 3.14 7.46 28.82
N SER A 233 4.35 8.02 28.86
CA SER A 233 4.98 8.58 27.66
C SER A 233 5.20 7.49 26.60
N PHE A 234 5.40 7.90 25.35
CA PHE A 234 5.79 7.01 24.25
C PHE A 234 6.97 6.11 24.64
N SER A 235 8.03 6.68 25.22
CA SER A 235 9.25 5.94 25.59
C SER A 235 8.99 4.91 26.69
N SER A 236 8.16 5.25 27.67
CA SER A 236 7.77 4.33 28.75
C SER A 236 6.90 3.18 28.23
N ALA A 237 5.95 3.45 27.33
CA ALA A 237 5.13 2.41 26.72
C ALA A 237 5.96 1.44 25.85
N VAL A 238 6.93 1.95 25.09
CA VAL A 238 7.90 1.10 24.35
C VAL A 238 8.68 0.19 25.30
N GLN A 239 9.12 0.72 26.46
CA GLN A 239 9.82 -0.09 27.46
C GLN A 239 8.93 -1.21 28.02
N TYR A 240 7.65 -0.93 28.30
CA TYR A 240 6.71 -1.95 28.77
C TYR A 240 6.50 -3.09 27.76
N ILE A 241 6.48 -2.76 26.46
CA ILE A 241 6.46 -3.79 25.39
C ILE A 241 7.76 -4.59 25.41
N ALA A 242 8.92 -3.92 25.45
CA ALA A 242 10.23 -4.59 25.45
C ALA A 242 10.39 -5.54 26.65
N ASP A 243 9.90 -5.15 27.83
CA ASP A 243 9.94 -5.97 29.05
C ASP A 243 9.04 -7.20 28.93
N TYR A 244 7.82 -7.03 28.40
CA TYR A 244 6.91 -8.15 28.11
C TYR A 244 7.49 -9.10 27.06
N THR A 245 8.02 -8.56 25.97
CA THR A 245 8.66 -9.32 24.89
C THR A 245 9.86 -10.11 25.39
N ARG A 246 10.69 -9.53 26.28
CA ARG A 246 11.83 -10.21 26.90
C ARG A 246 11.38 -11.31 27.86
N HIS A 247 10.34 -11.05 28.65
CA HIS A 247 9.78 -12.02 29.59
C HIS A 247 9.32 -13.29 28.88
N HIS A 248 8.70 -13.14 27.70
CA HIS A 248 8.18 -14.25 26.89
C HIS A 248 9.12 -14.71 25.77
N GLY A 249 10.29 -14.09 25.56
CA GLY A 249 11.22 -14.48 24.48
C GLY A 249 10.61 -14.41 23.07
N ILE A 250 9.75 -13.41 22.81
CA ILE A 250 8.88 -13.31 21.61
C ILE A 250 9.21 -12.10 20.74
N GLU A 251 10.49 -11.78 20.57
CA GLU A 251 10.94 -10.60 19.81
C GLU A 251 10.39 -10.57 18.38
N ASP A 252 10.39 -11.72 17.71
CA ASP A 252 9.86 -11.87 16.34
C ASP A 252 8.36 -11.57 16.26
N GLN A 253 7.58 -11.98 17.27
CA GLN A 253 6.15 -11.68 17.36
C GLN A 253 5.91 -10.19 17.60
N SER A 254 6.80 -9.51 18.33
CA SER A 254 6.71 -8.07 18.55
C SER A 254 6.94 -7.28 17.26
N HIS A 255 7.92 -7.68 16.45
CA HIS A 255 8.16 -7.10 15.13
C HIS A 255 6.98 -7.35 14.18
N ALA A 256 6.43 -8.56 14.18
CA ALA A 256 5.24 -8.88 13.41
C ALA A 256 4.01 -8.06 13.85
N ALA A 257 3.81 -7.92 15.16
CA ALA A 257 2.76 -7.10 15.73
C ALA A 257 2.92 -5.61 15.42
N PHE A 258 4.15 -5.11 15.38
CA PHE A 258 4.45 -3.74 14.98
C PHE A 258 4.12 -3.49 13.50
N ALA A 259 4.47 -4.43 12.60
CA ALA A 259 4.06 -4.37 11.20
C ALA A 259 2.54 -4.32 11.03
N ALA A 260 1.80 -5.14 11.79
CA ALA A 260 0.34 -5.09 11.79
C ALA A 260 -0.19 -3.75 12.36
N ALA A 261 0.34 -3.29 13.49
CA ALA A 261 -0.09 -2.02 14.08
C ALA A 261 0.10 -0.84 13.13
N LEU A 262 1.24 -0.78 12.42
CA LEU A 262 1.51 0.25 11.41
C LEU A 262 0.39 0.34 10.36
N LEU A 263 -0.13 -0.81 9.92
CA LEU A 263 -1.10 -0.90 8.83
C LEU A 263 -2.57 -0.75 9.23
N LEU A 264 -2.87 -0.53 10.52
CA LEU A 264 -4.23 -0.27 11.00
C LEU A 264 -4.98 0.82 10.20
N PRO A 265 -4.38 1.99 9.85
CA PRO A 265 -5.06 3.00 9.05
C PRO A 265 -5.45 2.47 7.66
N THR A 266 -4.58 1.67 7.03
CA THR A 266 -4.88 1.07 5.73
C THR A 266 -5.97 0.02 5.87
N ARG A 267 -5.91 -0.83 6.90
CA ARG A 267 -6.97 -1.82 7.15
C ARG A 267 -8.33 -1.17 7.36
N ARG A 268 -8.38 -0.04 8.07
CA ARG A 268 -9.60 0.74 8.30
C ARG A 268 -10.21 1.27 7.00
N SER A 269 -9.38 1.68 6.03
CA SER A 269 -9.82 2.11 4.70
C SER A 269 -10.43 1.00 3.84
N ILE A 270 -10.16 -0.27 4.17
CA ILE A 270 -10.77 -1.44 3.51
C ILE A 270 -12.01 -1.91 4.27
N SER A 271 -11.96 -1.89 5.60
CA SER A 271 -13.12 -2.17 6.43
C SER A 271 -12.87 -1.70 7.87
N LYS A 272 -13.92 -1.24 8.55
CA LYS A 272 -13.81 -0.72 9.93
C LYS A 272 -13.56 -1.80 10.98
N THR A 273 -13.82 -3.07 10.64
CA THR A 273 -13.75 -4.20 11.58
C THR A 273 -12.93 -5.33 11.02
N PHE A 274 -12.04 -5.91 11.81
CA PHE A 274 -11.37 -7.16 11.47
C PHE A 274 -11.41 -8.16 12.62
N ARG A 275 -11.33 -9.43 12.26
CA ARG A 275 -11.34 -10.56 13.18
C ARG A 275 -9.92 -11.10 13.30
N TRP A 276 -9.50 -11.37 14.53
CA TRP A 276 -8.18 -11.91 14.80
C TRP A 276 -8.28 -13.14 15.71
N PRO A 277 -7.43 -14.16 15.52
CA PRO A 277 -7.37 -15.31 16.42
C PRO A 277 -7.10 -14.91 17.87
N ARG A 278 -7.72 -15.61 18.80
CA ARG A 278 -7.42 -15.43 20.23
C ARG A 278 -6.01 -15.91 20.55
N PRO A 279 -5.37 -15.29 21.54
CA PRO A 279 -4.18 -15.85 22.18
C PRO A 279 -4.42 -17.32 22.57
N ALA A 280 -3.66 -18.24 21.99
CA ALA A 280 -3.58 -19.62 22.41
C ALA A 280 -2.19 -19.86 23.00
N TRP A 281 -2.12 -20.09 24.33
CA TRP A 281 -0.83 -20.29 24.98
C TRP A 281 -0.42 -21.75 24.97
N HIS A 282 0.79 -21.99 24.51
CA HIS A 282 1.51 -23.21 24.78
C HIS A 282 2.40 -22.97 25.99
N ASN A 283 2.23 -23.76 27.05
CA ASN A 283 2.91 -23.66 28.35
C ASN A 283 4.44 -23.95 28.30
N LYS A 284 5.13 -23.66 27.20
CA LYS A 284 6.58 -23.82 27.15
C LYS A 284 7.23 -22.52 27.64
N PRO A 285 7.94 -22.54 28.78
CA PRO A 285 8.82 -21.44 29.11
C PRO A 285 9.86 -21.33 27.98
N PRO A 286 10.03 -20.14 27.39
CA PRO A 286 11.02 -19.91 26.34
C PRO A 286 12.44 -20.05 26.90
N GLU A 287 13.40 -20.39 26.04
CA GLU A 287 14.80 -20.16 26.35
C GLU A 287 15.06 -18.65 26.42
N LEU A 288 15.57 -18.17 27.56
CA LEU A 288 15.90 -16.75 27.76
C LEU A 288 16.96 -16.31 26.73
N SER A 289 16.56 -15.51 25.76
CA SER A 289 17.50 -14.78 24.90
C SER A 289 18.11 -13.62 25.70
N VAL A 290 19.45 -13.61 25.79
CA VAL A 290 20.23 -12.53 26.43
C VAL A 290 20.45 -11.35 25.48
N LYS A 291 19.84 -11.36 24.27
CA LYS A 291 20.00 -10.27 23.30
C LYS A 291 19.28 -9.00 23.77
N GLN A 292 19.90 -7.86 23.50
CA GLN A 292 19.31 -6.55 23.74
C GLN A 292 18.16 -6.35 22.74
N CYS A 293 16.92 -6.32 23.25
CA CYS A 293 15.73 -6.01 22.47
C CYS A 293 15.72 -4.50 22.18
N TRP A 294 16.03 -4.14 20.95
CA TRP A 294 15.85 -2.77 20.45
C TRP A 294 14.43 -2.60 19.92
N PRO A 295 13.86 -1.38 19.92
CA PRO A 295 12.64 -1.12 19.19
C PRO A 295 12.81 -1.49 17.70
N PRO A 296 11.73 -1.88 16.99
CA PRO A 296 11.83 -2.32 15.60
C PRO A 296 12.58 -1.34 14.68
N TRP A 297 12.42 -0.04 14.89
CA TRP A 297 13.05 1.02 14.08
C TRP A 297 14.51 1.35 14.48
N GLY A 298 15.08 0.66 15.48
CA GLY A 298 16.44 0.91 15.98
C GLY A 298 16.58 2.20 16.78
N GLU A 299 17.76 2.82 16.71
CA GLU A 299 18.10 4.02 17.50
C GLU A 299 17.59 5.34 16.88
N ASP A 300 17.36 5.37 15.56
CA ASP A 300 16.91 6.59 14.86
C ASP A 300 15.43 6.84 15.10
N ARG A 301 15.08 7.78 15.98
CA ARG A 301 13.69 8.18 16.21
C ARG A 301 13.02 8.73 14.96
N ALA A 302 13.76 9.37 14.05
CA ALA A 302 13.18 9.88 12.81
C ALA A 302 12.69 8.74 11.92
N GLN A 303 13.25 7.54 12.06
CA GLN A 303 12.78 6.36 11.32
C GLN A 303 11.36 5.97 11.72
N LEU A 304 11.00 6.02 13.00
CA LEU A 304 9.62 5.80 13.42
C LEU A 304 8.69 6.87 12.82
N ASP A 305 9.09 8.14 12.83
CA ASP A 305 8.28 9.23 12.30
C ASP A 305 8.06 9.09 10.78
N ARG A 306 9.06 8.59 10.04
CA ARG A 306 8.92 8.20 8.63
C ARG A 306 7.89 7.08 8.48
N LEU A 307 7.99 6.00 9.27
CA LEU A 307 7.04 4.88 9.21
C LEU A 307 5.61 5.31 9.54
N ILE A 308 5.41 6.16 10.54
CA ILE A 308 4.12 6.79 10.87
C ILE A 308 3.59 7.55 9.66
N THR A 309 4.39 8.46 9.11
CA THR A 309 4.01 9.29 7.95
C THR A 309 3.61 8.44 6.74
N MET A 310 4.36 7.35 6.48
CA MET A 310 4.10 6.45 5.37
C MET A 310 2.74 5.76 5.53
N ASN A 311 2.44 5.27 6.73
CA ASN A 311 1.23 4.50 6.99
C ASN A 311 -0.03 5.35 7.16
N LEU A 312 0.10 6.68 7.25
CA LEU A 312 -1.02 7.61 7.03
C LEU A 312 -1.45 7.67 5.56
N ASN A 313 -0.59 7.26 4.62
CA ASN A 313 -0.93 7.14 3.20
C ASN A 313 -1.53 5.75 2.89
N ALA A 314 -2.77 5.50 3.33
CA ALA A 314 -3.47 4.24 3.10
C ALA A 314 -3.59 3.87 1.60
N TYR A 315 -3.82 4.88 0.74
CA TYR A 315 -3.88 4.69 -0.71
C TYR A 315 -2.52 4.22 -1.28
N GLY A 316 -1.44 4.87 -0.85
CA GLY A 316 -0.07 4.50 -1.22
C GLY A 316 0.32 3.11 -0.75
N ILE A 317 -0.02 2.72 0.47
CA ILE A 317 0.21 1.34 0.96
C ILE A 317 -0.50 0.32 0.07
N ARG A 318 -1.77 0.55 -0.29
CA ARG A 318 -2.50 -0.34 -1.22
C ARG A 318 -1.82 -0.40 -2.58
N SER A 319 -1.28 0.72 -3.07
CA SER A 319 -0.50 0.78 -4.31
C SER A 319 0.78 -0.04 -4.23
N LEU A 320 1.52 0.06 -3.12
CA LEU A 320 2.73 -0.73 -2.87
C LEU A 320 2.44 -2.23 -2.84
N LEU A 321 1.40 -2.67 -2.13
CA LEU A 321 0.99 -4.07 -2.12
C LEU A 321 0.62 -4.55 -3.54
N SER A 322 -0.16 -3.75 -4.27
CA SER A 322 -0.61 -4.05 -5.64
C SER A 322 0.55 -4.12 -6.64
N SER A 323 1.65 -3.38 -6.41
CA SER A 323 2.84 -3.38 -7.27
C SER A 323 3.49 -4.76 -7.45
N SER A 324 3.28 -5.67 -6.50
CA SER A 324 3.78 -7.06 -6.58
C SER A 324 3.20 -7.83 -7.78
N PHE A 325 2.04 -7.38 -8.28
CA PHE A 325 1.33 -7.93 -9.43
C PHE A 325 1.46 -7.07 -10.69
N VAL A 326 2.44 -6.16 -10.72
CA VAL A 326 2.73 -5.29 -11.85
C VAL A 326 4.11 -5.62 -12.41
N ASP A 327 4.20 -5.68 -13.74
CA ASP A 327 5.45 -5.64 -14.48
C ASP A 327 5.43 -4.37 -15.35
N PRO A 328 6.26 -3.35 -15.06
CA PRO A 328 6.22 -2.06 -15.76
C PRO A 328 6.64 -2.15 -17.24
N ASP A 329 7.24 -3.27 -17.67
CA ASP A 329 7.66 -3.47 -19.06
C ASP A 329 6.65 -4.29 -19.87
N LEU A 330 5.58 -4.77 -19.23
CA LEU A 330 4.57 -5.63 -19.84
C LEU A 330 3.51 -4.81 -20.56
N PRO A 331 3.40 -4.85 -21.91
CA PRO A 331 2.45 -4.02 -22.63
C PRO A 331 0.98 -4.26 -22.26
N CYS A 332 0.16 -3.21 -22.37
CA CYS A 332 -1.25 -3.23 -21.97
C CYS A 332 -2.10 -4.28 -22.70
N ASN A 333 -1.75 -4.64 -23.94
CA ASN A 333 -2.49 -5.63 -24.72
C ASN A 333 -2.20 -7.08 -24.28
N VAL A 334 -1.14 -7.31 -23.50
CA VAL A 334 -0.72 -8.65 -23.04
C VAL A 334 -0.85 -8.86 -21.54
N CYS A 335 -1.23 -7.81 -20.78
CA CYS A 335 -1.31 -7.89 -19.32
C CYS A 335 -2.30 -8.96 -18.83
N GLY A 336 -3.39 -9.18 -19.56
CA GLY A 336 -4.37 -10.22 -19.29
C GLY A 336 -3.80 -11.64 -19.39
N ALA A 337 -2.99 -11.94 -20.40
CA ALA A 337 -2.39 -13.26 -20.56
C ALA A 337 -1.37 -13.55 -19.43
N TRP A 338 -0.53 -12.56 -19.12
CA TRP A 338 0.46 -12.67 -18.06
C TRP A 338 -0.17 -12.86 -16.67
N ILE A 339 -1.21 -12.07 -16.34
CA ILE A 339 -1.87 -12.17 -15.03
C ILE A 339 -2.60 -13.51 -14.90
N GLN A 340 -3.16 -14.06 -15.98
CA GLN A 340 -3.73 -15.41 -15.96
C GLN A 340 -2.67 -16.47 -15.65
N GLY A 341 -1.47 -16.35 -16.22
CA GLY A 341 -0.36 -17.25 -15.90
C GLY A 341 0.03 -17.18 -14.42
N ALA A 342 0.09 -15.98 -13.85
CA ALA A 342 0.31 -15.78 -12.42
C ALA A 342 -0.75 -16.50 -11.57
N PHE A 343 -2.02 -16.29 -11.89
CA PHE A 343 -3.14 -16.86 -11.13
C PHE A 343 -3.34 -18.36 -11.33
N ALA A 344 -2.89 -18.93 -12.44
CA ALA A 344 -2.85 -20.37 -12.62
C ALA A 344 -1.91 -21.10 -11.63
N VAL A 345 -0.95 -20.37 -11.06
CA VAL A 345 -0.10 -20.84 -9.96
C VAL A 345 -0.70 -20.47 -8.62
N LEU A 346 -1.10 -19.20 -8.44
CA LEU A 346 -1.62 -18.74 -7.15
C LEU A 346 -2.89 -19.48 -6.75
N ASP A 347 -3.72 -19.92 -7.68
CA ASP A 347 -4.96 -20.67 -7.40
C ASP A 347 -4.72 -22.15 -7.05
N ASP A 348 -3.47 -22.63 -7.14
CA ASP A 348 -3.16 -23.99 -6.77
C ASP A 348 -3.39 -24.19 -5.25
N PRO A 349 -4.15 -25.23 -4.82
CA PRO A 349 -4.44 -25.45 -3.41
C PRO A 349 -3.20 -25.55 -2.51
N GLU A 350 -2.08 -26.02 -3.06
CA GLU A 350 -0.81 -26.10 -2.32
C GLU A 350 -0.19 -24.70 -2.09
N VAL A 351 -0.37 -23.79 -3.05
CA VAL A 351 0.08 -22.39 -2.94
C VAL A 351 -0.83 -21.59 -2.02
N GLN A 352 -2.13 -21.87 -2.03
CA GLN A 352 -3.13 -21.23 -1.17
C GLN A 352 -2.99 -21.58 0.32
N LYS A 353 -2.10 -22.51 0.69
CA LYS A 353 -1.76 -22.74 2.09
C LYS A 353 -1.20 -21.44 2.69
N PRO A 354 -1.73 -20.95 3.82
CA PRO A 354 -1.40 -19.61 4.34
C PRO A 354 0.11 -19.32 4.46
N ASP A 355 0.90 -20.27 5.01
CA ASP A 355 2.35 -20.11 5.16
C ASP A 355 3.10 -20.03 3.83
N VAL A 356 2.60 -20.76 2.82
CA VAL A 356 3.19 -20.79 1.48
C VAL A 356 2.84 -19.51 0.74
N LEU A 357 1.56 -19.13 0.68
CA LEU A 357 1.10 -17.90 0.04
C LEU A 357 1.81 -16.68 0.62
N ARG A 358 1.93 -16.62 1.96
CA ARG A 358 2.69 -15.58 2.66
C ARG A 358 4.11 -15.51 2.15
N SER A 359 4.81 -16.65 2.14
CA SER A 359 6.21 -16.70 1.72
C SER A 359 6.37 -16.31 0.24
N VAL A 360 5.45 -16.69 -0.64
CA VAL A 360 5.43 -16.30 -2.06
C VAL A 360 5.31 -14.79 -2.23
N LEU A 361 4.34 -14.15 -1.54
CA LEU A 361 4.11 -12.71 -1.64
C LEU A 361 5.28 -11.90 -1.08
N LEU A 362 5.87 -12.35 0.03
CA LEU A 362 7.03 -11.73 0.64
C LEU A 362 8.28 -11.85 -0.24
N GLN A 363 8.48 -13.00 -0.89
CA GLN A 363 9.61 -13.19 -1.80
C GLN A 363 9.48 -12.39 -3.09
N ARG A 364 8.26 -12.11 -3.55
CA ARG A 364 8.01 -11.29 -4.75
C ARG A 364 8.50 -9.85 -4.58
N SER A 365 8.39 -9.31 -3.37
CA SER A 365 8.74 -7.92 -3.03
C SER A 365 9.41 -7.87 -1.65
N PRO A 366 10.66 -8.36 -1.48
CA PRO A 366 11.29 -8.49 -0.17
C PRO A 366 11.46 -7.17 0.58
N HIS A 367 11.70 -6.08 -0.15
CA HIS A 367 11.80 -4.72 0.42
C HIS A 367 10.47 -4.20 0.97
N LEU A 368 9.34 -4.76 0.53
CA LEU A 368 8.00 -4.51 1.10
C LEU A 368 7.61 -5.57 2.15
N GLY A 369 8.58 -6.37 2.64
CA GLY A 369 8.32 -7.54 3.47
C GLY A 369 7.48 -7.24 4.71
N PHE A 370 7.80 -6.19 5.46
CA PHE A 370 7.00 -5.83 6.64
C PHE A 370 5.60 -5.30 6.27
N VAL A 371 5.45 -4.66 5.10
CA VAL A 371 4.16 -4.17 4.61
C VAL A 371 3.25 -5.35 4.26
N TRP A 372 3.79 -6.36 3.58
CA TRP A 372 3.07 -7.60 3.28
C TRP A 372 2.75 -8.40 4.55
N LEU A 373 3.68 -8.49 5.51
CA LEU A 373 3.44 -9.19 6.77
C LEU A 373 2.26 -8.58 7.53
N GLY A 374 2.27 -7.27 7.75
CA GLY A 374 1.16 -6.64 8.46
C GLY A 374 -0.15 -6.70 7.68
N ALA A 375 -0.11 -6.66 6.34
CA ALA A 375 -1.30 -6.83 5.51
C ALA A 375 -1.90 -8.24 5.66
N ILE A 376 -1.06 -9.28 5.70
CA ILE A 376 -1.51 -10.66 5.91
C ILE A 376 -2.07 -10.86 7.32
N LEU A 377 -1.40 -10.30 8.32
CA LEU A 377 -1.86 -10.35 9.71
C LEU A 377 -3.22 -9.66 9.90
N LEU A 378 -3.50 -8.59 9.15
CA LEU A 378 -4.77 -7.86 9.16
C LEU A 378 -5.81 -8.39 8.17
N ASP A 379 -5.55 -9.54 7.52
CA ASP A 379 -6.44 -10.18 6.55
C ASP A 379 -6.76 -9.29 5.33
N MET A 380 -5.76 -8.57 4.82
CA MET A 380 -5.88 -7.66 3.67
C MET A 380 -5.47 -8.31 2.34
N GLN A 381 -4.75 -9.45 2.39
CA GLN A 381 -4.18 -10.10 1.21
C GLN A 381 -5.25 -10.48 0.18
N ASP A 382 -6.39 -11.01 0.62
CA ASP A 382 -7.46 -11.44 -0.28
C ASP A 382 -8.06 -10.25 -1.04
N HIS A 383 -8.22 -9.11 -0.37
CA HIS A 383 -8.67 -7.87 -1.01
C HIS A 383 -7.68 -7.41 -2.10
N ILE A 384 -6.38 -7.39 -1.80
CA ILE A 384 -5.36 -7.00 -2.78
C ILE A 384 -5.32 -7.97 -3.97
N ILE A 385 -5.34 -9.28 -3.70
CA ILE A 385 -5.31 -10.34 -4.71
C ILE A 385 -6.55 -10.29 -5.60
N TYR A 386 -7.73 -10.03 -5.03
CA TYR A 386 -8.99 -9.89 -5.75
C TYR A 386 -8.92 -8.78 -6.81
N TRP A 387 -8.43 -7.59 -6.44
CA TRP A 387 -8.28 -6.46 -7.36
C TRP A 387 -7.17 -6.68 -8.39
N ALA A 388 -6.04 -7.26 -7.98
CA ALA A 388 -4.96 -7.62 -8.89
C ALA A 388 -5.42 -8.60 -10.00
N ARG A 389 -6.26 -9.59 -9.68
CA ARG A 389 -6.83 -10.54 -10.67
C ARG A 389 -7.69 -9.86 -11.72
N ARG A 390 -8.32 -8.75 -11.36
CA ARG A 390 -9.16 -7.93 -12.24
C ARG A 390 -8.35 -6.91 -13.03
N VAL A 391 -7.03 -6.87 -12.84
CA VAL A 391 -6.13 -5.90 -13.48
C VAL A 391 -6.49 -4.46 -13.06
N ALA A 392 -7.10 -4.31 -11.88
CA ALA A 392 -7.52 -3.05 -11.30
C ALA A 392 -6.53 -2.66 -10.20
N TYR A 393 -5.57 -1.81 -10.56
CA TYR A 393 -4.46 -1.44 -9.68
C TYR A 393 -4.66 -0.03 -9.13
N THR A 394 -4.16 0.21 -7.92
CA THR A 394 -3.94 1.56 -7.43
C THR A 394 -2.51 1.99 -7.73
N VAL A 395 -2.34 3.21 -8.27
CA VAL A 395 -1.01 3.76 -8.59
C VAL A 395 -0.81 5.06 -7.82
N ASP A 396 0.14 5.04 -6.90
CA ASP A 396 0.62 6.24 -6.21
C ASP A 396 2.11 6.45 -6.46
N LEU A 397 2.45 7.52 -7.18
CA LEU A 397 3.84 7.83 -7.52
C LEU A 397 4.67 8.21 -6.29
N HIS A 398 4.03 8.79 -5.25
CA HIS A 398 4.74 9.23 -4.05
C HIS A 398 5.29 8.04 -3.26
N SER A 399 4.42 7.12 -2.85
CA SER A 399 4.84 5.89 -2.16
C SER A 399 5.81 5.04 -3.00
N ALA A 400 5.59 4.97 -4.31
CA ALA A 400 6.49 4.27 -5.21
C ALA A 400 7.91 4.90 -5.22
N ALA A 401 8.02 6.23 -5.24
CA ALA A 401 9.30 6.93 -5.15
C ALA A 401 9.96 6.80 -3.77
N TRP A 402 9.21 6.91 -2.67
CA TRP A 402 9.76 6.82 -1.32
C TRP A 402 10.32 5.43 -0.99
N THR A 403 9.75 4.39 -1.61
CA THR A 403 10.14 3.00 -1.36
C THR A 403 11.04 2.39 -2.45
N GLY A 404 11.31 3.11 -3.53
CA GLY A 404 12.05 2.55 -4.68
C GLY A 404 11.29 1.44 -5.40
N THR A 405 9.95 1.49 -5.40
CA THR A 405 9.06 0.48 -5.99
C THR A 405 8.56 0.94 -7.35
N PHE A 406 8.46 0.01 -8.31
CA PHE A 406 7.75 0.25 -9.57
C PHE A 406 6.27 -0.07 -9.43
N SER A 407 5.41 0.96 -9.50
CA SER A 407 3.96 0.82 -9.57
C SER A 407 3.39 1.11 -10.96
N THR A 408 4.15 1.75 -11.85
CA THR A 408 3.72 2.07 -13.22
C THR A 408 4.90 2.21 -14.20
N PHE A 409 4.64 1.97 -15.49
CA PHE A 409 5.60 2.15 -16.57
C PHE A 409 6.14 3.59 -16.72
N LEU A 410 5.43 4.60 -16.18
CA LEU A 410 5.85 6.00 -16.23
C LEU A 410 7.12 6.29 -15.42
N GLN A 411 7.45 5.43 -14.44
CA GLN A 411 8.65 5.58 -13.62
C GLN A 411 9.92 5.10 -14.35
N ARG A 412 9.78 4.40 -15.48
CA ARG A 412 10.93 4.05 -16.33
C ARG A 412 11.45 5.32 -17.02
N PRO A 413 12.77 5.48 -17.16
CA PRO A 413 13.33 6.55 -17.98
C PRO A 413 12.92 6.36 -19.45
N VAL A 414 12.86 7.47 -20.17
CA VAL A 414 12.76 7.48 -21.62
C VAL A 414 14.04 6.90 -22.20
N ALA A 415 13.94 6.05 -23.21
CA ALA A 415 15.12 5.49 -23.85
C ALA A 415 15.99 6.58 -24.52
N ASP A 416 17.30 6.39 -24.53
CA ASP A 416 18.21 7.28 -25.24
C ASP A 416 18.10 7.03 -26.76
N TYR A 417 17.52 7.98 -27.47
CA TYR A 417 17.35 7.94 -28.92
C TYR A 417 18.41 8.79 -29.63
N PRO A 418 18.83 8.42 -30.86
CA PRO A 418 19.67 9.28 -31.68
C PRO A 418 18.90 10.55 -32.11
N GLN A 419 19.61 11.66 -32.34
CA GLN A 419 19.02 12.95 -32.72
C GLN A 419 18.12 12.91 -33.97
N SER A 420 18.32 11.94 -34.87
CA SER A 420 17.53 11.75 -36.09
C SER A 420 16.61 10.53 -36.00
N VAL A 421 16.07 10.24 -34.81
CA VAL A 421 15.17 9.11 -34.60
C VAL A 421 13.88 9.31 -35.38
N GLU A 422 13.53 8.33 -36.23
CA GLU A 422 12.28 8.38 -37.00
C GLU A 422 11.10 7.79 -36.23
N ARG A 423 11.36 6.88 -35.30
CA ARG A 423 10.35 6.15 -34.53
C ARG A 423 10.77 5.95 -33.09
N ILE A 424 9.83 6.17 -32.17
CA ILE A 424 10.00 5.91 -30.75
C ILE A 424 8.98 4.87 -30.28
N ARG A 425 9.22 4.27 -29.12
CA ARG A 425 8.23 3.40 -28.45
C ARG A 425 7.05 4.26 -28.02
N ARG A 426 5.81 3.76 -28.17
CA ARG A 426 4.64 4.47 -27.61
C ARG A 426 4.73 4.62 -26.09
N ALA A 427 5.42 3.70 -25.41
CA ALA A 427 5.72 3.82 -23.99
C ALA A 427 6.56 5.07 -23.67
N ASP A 428 7.50 5.42 -24.56
CA ASP A 428 8.35 6.60 -24.40
C ASP A 428 7.64 7.88 -24.82
N GLU A 429 6.78 7.82 -25.84
CA GLU A 429 5.82 8.89 -26.14
C GLU A 429 4.96 9.20 -24.90
N ALA A 430 4.33 8.18 -24.30
CA ALA A 430 3.51 8.33 -23.10
C ALA A 430 4.29 8.92 -21.91
N ARG A 431 5.54 8.48 -21.71
CA ARG A 431 6.43 9.05 -20.68
C ARG A 431 6.72 10.52 -20.95
N LEU A 432 7.09 10.88 -22.18
CA LEU A 432 7.34 12.27 -22.55
C LEU A 432 6.09 13.14 -22.37
N MET A 433 4.92 12.67 -22.81
CA MET A 433 3.62 13.34 -22.59
C MET A 433 3.37 13.60 -21.11
N PHE A 434 3.60 12.62 -20.24
CA PHE A 434 3.47 12.80 -18.80
C PHE A 434 4.50 13.80 -18.27
N LEU A 435 5.77 13.70 -18.65
CA LEU A 435 6.84 14.58 -18.14
C LEU A 435 6.65 16.06 -18.55
N LEU A 436 5.99 16.31 -19.69
CA LEU A 436 5.63 17.66 -20.14
C LEU A 436 4.62 18.34 -19.20
N GLN A 437 3.83 17.56 -18.45
CA GLN A 437 2.80 18.06 -17.53
C GLN A 437 1.84 19.07 -18.20
N ASP A 438 1.48 18.83 -19.46
CA ASP A 438 0.40 19.55 -20.11
C ASP A 438 -0.95 19.14 -19.48
N ASP A 439 -1.94 20.04 -19.44
CA ASP A 439 -3.22 19.89 -18.73
C ASP A 439 -3.91 18.54 -19.04
N CYS A 440 -3.71 18.03 -20.24
CA CYS A 440 -4.30 16.78 -20.74
C CYS A 440 -3.71 15.49 -20.13
N ASN A 441 -2.45 15.52 -19.65
CA ASN A 441 -1.70 14.32 -19.24
C ASN A 441 -0.98 14.45 -17.88
N LYS A 442 -1.44 15.35 -17.00
CA LYS A 442 -0.90 15.52 -15.63
C LYS A 442 -1.18 14.33 -14.72
N GLU A 443 -2.30 13.65 -14.96
CA GLU A 443 -2.73 12.51 -14.18
C GLU A 443 -2.14 11.21 -14.69
N VAL A 444 -1.87 10.31 -13.75
CA VAL A 444 -1.34 8.97 -14.04
C VAL A 444 -2.43 8.14 -14.72
N PRO A 445 -2.14 7.37 -15.78
CA PRO A 445 -3.12 6.49 -16.39
C PRO A 445 -3.61 5.45 -15.38
N LEU A 446 -4.88 5.08 -15.49
CA LEU A 446 -5.52 4.12 -14.58
C LEU A 446 -4.81 2.76 -14.54
N TYR A 447 -4.23 2.33 -15.67
CA TYR A 447 -3.52 1.07 -15.78
C TYR A 447 -2.01 1.30 -15.80
N PRO A 448 -1.23 0.47 -15.08
CA PRO A 448 0.21 0.66 -14.92
C PRO A 448 1.05 0.13 -16.10
N PHE A 449 0.41 -0.40 -17.14
CA PHE A 449 1.05 -1.06 -18.28
C PHE A 449 1.24 -0.09 -19.46
N PRO A 450 2.41 -0.11 -20.12
CA PRO A 450 2.68 0.78 -21.24
C PRO A 450 1.84 0.43 -22.48
N PRO A 451 1.56 1.43 -23.34
CA PRO A 451 1.07 1.18 -24.69
C PRO A 451 2.08 0.36 -25.50
N PHE A 452 1.59 -0.54 -26.34
CA PHE A 452 2.45 -1.41 -27.16
C PHE A 452 2.95 -0.72 -28.43
N GLY A 453 4.02 -1.27 -29.00
CA GLY A 453 4.50 -0.89 -30.32
C GLY A 453 5.26 0.43 -30.40
N THR A 454 5.32 0.98 -31.61
CA THR A 454 6.10 2.19 -31.92
C THR A 454 5.27 3.19 -32.72
N ILE A 455 5.60 4.47 -32.60
CA ILE A 455 5.00 5.55 -33.37
C ILE A 455 6.09 6.30 -34.14
N ALA A 456 5.77 6.87 -35.30
CA ALA A 456 6.69 7.75 -35.99
C ALA A 456 6.76 9.09 -35.25
N VAL A 457 7.95 9.66 -35.11
CA VAL A 457 8.13 10.92 -34.37
C VAL A 457 7.28 12.02 -34.96
N ARG A 458 7.21 12.13 -36.29
CA ARG A 458 6.36 13.11 -36.99
C ARG A 458 4.86 13.01 -36.67
N ASP A 459 4.40 11.87 -36.16
CA ASP A 459 3.00 11.61 -35.82
C ASP A 459 2.72 11.88 -34.33
N CYS A 460 3.74 12.23 -33.54
CA CYS A 460 3.60 12.64 -32.13
C CYS A 460 3.30 14.15 -32.03
N VAL A 461 2.84 14.62 -30.87
CA VAL A 461 2.73 16.07 -30.61
C VAL A 461 4.10 16.76 -30.65
N LEU A 462 4.13 18.05 -30.99
CA LEU A 462 5.36 18.79 -31.31
C LEU A 462 6.39 18.73 -30.17
N GLU A 463 5.93 18.85 -28.93
CA GLU A 463 6.74 18.79 -27.73
C GLU A 463 7.43 17.43 -27.59
N VAL A 464 6.71 16.33 -27.86
CA VAL A 464 7.30 14.98 -27.89
C VAL A 464 8.32 14.87 -29.02
N GLN A 465 8.08 15.48 -30.19
CA GLN A 465 9.07 15.47 -31.29
C GLN A 465 10.38 16.14 -30.89
N LEU A 466 10.29 17.27 -30.22
CA LEU A 466 11.44 18.02 -29.70
C LEU A 466 12.22 17.20 -28.67
N HIS A 467 11.52 16.58 -27.72
CA HIS A 467 12.15 15.82 -26.64
C HIS A 467 12.63 14.42 -27.05
N ALA A 468 12.04 13.81 -28.08
CA ALA A 468 12.53 12.56 -28.67
C ALA A 468 13.90 12.72 -29.33
N SER A 469 14.23 13.92 -29.81
CA SER A 469 15.50 14.25 -30.47
C SER A 469 16.47 15.03 -29.57
N CYS A 470 16.10 15.21 -28.30
CA CYS A 470 16.86 15.99 -27.34
C CYS A 470 18.10 15.22 -26.84
N SER A 471 19.18 15.94 -26.54
CA SER A 471 20.44 15.37 -26.04
C SER A 471 20.44 15.06 -24.54
N GLY A 472 19.46 15.56 -23.79
CA GLY A 472 19.31 15.26 -22.37
C GLY A 472 18.56 13.95 -22.13
N SER A 473 18.80 13.32 -20.98
CA SER A 473 18.06 12.14 -20.54
C SER A 473 16.77 12.55 -19.84
N HIS A 474 15.65 11.92 -20.16
CA HIS A 474 14.34 12.23 -19.60
C HIS A 474 13.84 11.09 -18.71
N GLY A 475 13.26 11.44 -17.58
CA GLY A 475 12.74 10.46 -16.63
C GLY A 475 12.24 11.11 -15.36
N LEU A 476 11.42 10.37 -14.62
CA LEU A 476 10.82 10.87 -13.40
C LEU A 476 11.77 10.69 -12.21
N LEU A 477 12.32 11.79 -11.70
CA LEU A 477 13.26 11.80 -10.56
C LEU A 477 12.65 12.55 -9.38
N TYR A 478 12.50 11.86 -8.24
CA TYR A 478 12.00 12.46 -7.01
C TYR A 478 13.08 13.32 -6.33
N ALA A 479 12.86 14.63 -6.25
CA ALA A 479 13.85 15.58 -5.75
C ALA A 479 13.67 15.94 -4.27
N GLY A 480 12.44 15.85 -3.73
CA GLY A 480 12.20 16.14 -2.32
C GLY A 480 10.75 16.43 -1.98
N TRP A 481 10.53 16.75 -0.70
CA TRP A 481 9.24 17.02 -0.11
C TRP A 481 9.22 18.40 0.57
N ALA A 482 8.08 19.07 0.58
CA ALA A 482 7.86 20.25 1.39
C ALA A 482 6.50 20.19 2.09
N TRP A 483 6.50 20.27 3.43
CA TRP A 483 5.27 20.35 4.22
C TRP A 483 4.73 21.78 4.26
N ASP A 484 3.41 21.94 4.16
CA ASP A 484 2.77 23.23 4.41
C ASP A 484 2.56 23.40 5.93
N CYS A 485 3.19 24.43 6.48
CA CYS A 485 3.23 24.69 7.93
C CYS A 485 2.49 25.98 8.29
N LEU A 486 2.26 26.19 9.58
CA LEU A 486 1.65 27.41 10.12
C LEU A 486 2.44 28.66 9.71
N GLY A 487 1.73 29.77 9.51
CA GLY A 487 2.33 31.03 9.07
C GLY A 487 2.80 31.05 7.62
N ASP A 488 2.24 30.18 6.77
CA ASP A 488 2.60 30.01 5.35
C ASP A 488 4.08 29.63 5.12
N VAL A 489 4.70 29.04 6.13
CA VAL A 489 6.06 28.50 6.07
C VAL A 489 6.03 27.13 5.39
N ARG A 490 7.08 26.82 4.62
CA ARG A 490 7.30 25.48 4.07
C ARG A 490 8.57 24.87 4.65
N VAL A 491 8.44 23.67 5.21
CA VAL A 491 9.58 22.89 5.72
C VAL A 491 9.98 21.86 4.67
N VAL A 492 11.17 22.03 4.11
CA VAL A 492 11.71 21.19 3.03
C VAL A 492 12.47 20.00 3.63
N GLN A 493 12.25 18.82 3.06
CA GLN A 493 12.98 17.59 3.34
C GLN A 493 13.55 17.07 2.03
N ASP A 494 14.87 17.16 1.87
CA ASP A 494 15.55 16.72 0.66
C ASP A 494 15.69 15.20 0.62
N SER A 495 15.51 14.60 -0.56
CA SER A 495 15.67 13.16 -0.77
C SER A 495 17.14 12.69 -0.79
N GLY A 496 18.10 13.58 -0.50
CA GLY A 496 19.53 13.28 -0.45
C GLY A 496 20.16 12.95 -1.81
N GLY A 497 19.50 13.27 -2.93
CA GLY A 497 20.06 13.12 -4.28
C GLY A 497 20.38 11.68 -4.71
N ARG A 498 19.91 10.67 -3.97
CA ARG A 498 20.08 9.27 -4.38
C ARG A 498 19.12 8.98 -5.53
N GLY A 499 19.68 8.74 -6.71
CA GLY A 499 18.93 8.13 -7.81
C GLY A 499 18.27 6.85 -7.30
N LEU A 500 16.95 6.77 -7.41
CA LEU A 500 16.21 5.60 -6.97
C LEU A 500 16.67 4.40 -7.79
N VAL A 501 17.41 3.49 -7.15
CA VAL A 501 17.63 2.16 -7.69
C VAL A 501 16.34 1.42 -7.46
N PHE A 502 15.48 1.44 -8.45
CA PHE A 502 14.27 0.66 -8.41
C PHE A 502 14.63 -0.82 -8.34
N SER A 503 14.01 -1.56 -7.42
CA SER A 503 14.22 -3.00 -7.32
C SER A 503 13.86 -3.67 -8.64
N GLY A 504 14.77 -4.50 -9.16
CA GLY A 504 14.53 -5.29 -10.36
C GLY A 504 13.41 -6.28 -10.10
N ALA A 505 12.19 -5.96 -10.50
CA ALA A 505 11.01 -6.84 -10.36
C ALA A 505 11.17 -8.23 -11.03
N ASN A 506 12.23 -8.42 -11.83
CA ASN A 506 12.45 -9.55 -12.72
C ASN A 506 13.77 -10.30 -12.49
N GLU A 507 14.46 -10.12 -11.36
CA GLU A 507 15.69 -10.89 -11.04
C GLU A 507 15.42 -12.28 -10.47
N HIS A 508 14.14 -12.71 -10.43
CA HIS A 508 13.82 -14.07 -10.02
C HIS A 508 14.19 -15.07 -11.13
N PRO A 509 14.94 -16.14 -10.81
CA PRO A 509 15.28 -17.17 -11.78
C PRO A 509 14.00 -17.78 -12.35
N VAL A 510 13.84 -17.69 -13.68
CA VAL A 510 12.71 -18.31 -14.40
C VAL A 510 12.82 -19.82 -14.26
N ALA A 511 11.82 -20.44 -13.63
CA ALA A 511 11.86 -21.87 -13.42
C ALA A 511 11.66 -22.63 -14.74
N SER A 512 12.56 -23.57 -15.04
CA SER A 512 12.45 -24.45 -16.21
C SER A 512 11.49 -25.59 -15.90
N MET A 513 10.24 -25.47 -16.35
CA MET A 513 9.19 -26.48 -16.12
C MET A 513 8.13 -26.51 -17.23
N ALA A 514 7.36 -27.60 -17.24
CA ALA A 514 6.16 -27.73 -18.04
C ALA A 514 5.09 -26.75 -17.54
N VAL A 515 4.49 -26.01 -18.46
CA VAL A 515 3.44 -25.03 -18.17
C VAL A 515 2.07 -25.68 -18.38
N ARG A 516 1.14 -25.46 -17.44
CA ARG A 516 -0.26 -25.88 -17.59
C ARG A 516 -1.06 -24.76 -18.23
N TYR A 517 -1.79 -25.04 -19.32
CA TYR A 517 -2.58 -24.04 -20.07
C TYR A 517 -4.09 -24.15 -19.82
N ASP A 518 -4.53 -25.00 -18.88
CA ASP A 518 -5.94 -25.20 -18.54
C ASP A 518 -6.64 -23.94 -18.00
N LYS A 519 -5.86 -22.94 -17.59
CA LYS A 519 -6.32 -21.64 -17.07
C LYS A 519 -6.10 -20.49 -18.06
N LEU A 520 -5.56 -20.76 -19.25
CA LEU A 520 -5.43 -19.75 -20.30
C LEU A 520 -6.78 -19.61 -21.02
N ASP A 521 -7.40 -18.47 -20.85
CA ASP A 521 -8.59 -18.02 -21.54
C ASP A 521 -8.21 -16.86 -22.46
N SER A 522 -8.16 -17.16 -23.77
CA SER A 522 -7.85 -16.19 -24.83
C SER A 522 -8.93 -15.12 -24.98
N ASP A 523 -10.14 -15.38 -24.50
CA ASP A 523 -11.32 -14.52 -24.70
C ASP A 523 -11.52 -13.56 -23.52
N ARG A 524 -10.75 -13.75 -22.43
CA ARG A 524 -10.83 -12.90 -21.24
C ARG A 524 -10.30 -11.48 -21.51
N GLY A 525 -11.22 -10.52 -21.58
CA GLY A 525 -11.00 -9.13 -22.00
C GLY A 525 -10.21 -8.20 -21.05
N CYS A 526 -9.45 -8.68 -20.07
CA CYS A 526 -8.71 -7.79 -19.14
C CYS A 526 -7.70 -6.88 -19.87
N SER A 527 -7.03 -7.39 -20.92
CA SER A 527 -6.15 -6.59 -21.77
C SER A 527 -6.90 -5.55 -22.59
N ILE A 528 -8.18 -5.79 -22.91
CA ILE A 528 -9.00 -4.86 -23.70
C ILE A 528 -9.19 -3.58 -22.89
N TYR A 529 -9.68 -3.67 -21.66
CA TYR A 529 -9.89 -2.50 -20.81
C TYR A 529 -8.61 -1.71 -20.55
N ALA A 530 -7.49 -2.39 -20.29
CA ALA A 530 -6.19 -1.76 -20.13
C ALA A 530 -5.75 -1.02 -21.41
N THR A 531 -5.92 -1.65 -22.57
CA THR A 531 -5.60 -1.06 -23.88
C THR A 531 -6.50 0.13 -24.20
N LYS A 532 -7.82 0.02 -23.97
CA LYS A 532 -8.76 1.14 -24.17
C LYS A 532 -8.36 2.34 -23.32
N ASN A 533 -8.10 2.13 -22.04
CA ASN A 533 -7.76 3.22 -21.12
C ASN A 533 -6.43 3.88 -21.45
N ILE A 534 -5.38 3.12 -21.76
CA ILE A 534 -4.07 3.74 -22.03
C ILE A 534 -4.07 4.54 -23.34
N PHE A 535 -4.77 4.06 -24.37
CA PHE A 535 -4.88 4.79 -25.63
C PHE A 535 -5.87 5.95 -25.54
N ALA A 536 -6.94 5.83 -24.75
CA ALA A 536 -7.78 6.98 -24.42
C ALA A 536 -6.95 8.04 -23.69
N TRP A 537 -6.19 7.69 -22.65
CA TRP A 537 -5.30 8.61 -21.97
C TRP A 537 -4.28 9.28 -22.91
N LEU A 538 -3.76 8.55 -23.90
CA LEU A 538 -2.83 9.10 -24.91
C LEU A 538 -3.47 10.01 -25.97
N ARG A 539 -4.73 9.79 -26.32
CA ARG A 539 -5.35 10.35 -27.54
C ARG A 539 -6.62 11.15 -27.31
N HIS A 540 -7.14 11.19 -26.07
CA HIS A 540 -8.41 11.82 -25.72
C HIS A 540 -8.48 13.28 -26.20
N MET A 541 -7.38 14.03 -26.07
CA MET A 541 -7.34 15.46 -26.38
C MET A 541 -6.73 15.76 -27.75
N ASP A 542 -5.62 15.12 -28.11
CA ASP A 542 -4.90 15.41 -29.37
C ASP A 542 -5.46 14.67 -30.60
N GLY A 543 -6.37 13.73 -30.36
CA GLY A 543 -6.94 12.89 -31.39
C GLY A 543 -6.00 11.78 -31.86
N TRP A 544 -6.43 11.07 -32.89
CA TRP A 544 -5.77 9.84 -33.37
C TRP A 544 -4.91 10.11 -34.61
N PRO A 545 -3.61 9.78 -34.59
CA PRO A 545 -2.80 9.76 -35.79
C PRO A 545 -3.37 8.82 -36.85
N VAL A 546 -3.19 9.15 -38.14
CA VAL A 546 -3.65 8.29 -39.25
C VAL A 546 -3.04 6.89 -39.16
N ALA A 547 -1.79 6.79 -38.69
CA ALA A 547 -1.09 5.53 -38.48
C ALA A 547 -1.74 4.62 -37.42
N GLU A 548 -2.59 5.17 -36.55
CA GLU A 548 -3.27 4.44 -35.48
C GLU A 548 -4.76 4.20 -35.77
N ARG A 549 -5.21 4.45 -37.00
CA ARG A 549 -6.61 4.21 -37.41
C ARG A 549 -7.08 2.79 -37.06
N GLY A 550 -6.26 1.78 -37.30
CA GLY A 550 -6.61 0.39 -36.96
C GLY A 550 -6.79 0.14 -35.46
N ILE A 551 -6.06 0.88 -34.61
CA ILE A 551 -6.21 0.82 -33.15
C ILE A 551 -7.53 1.48 -32.73
N ARG A 552 -7.81 2.68 -33.26
CA ARG A 552 -9.06 3.39 -33.00
C ARG A 552 -10.28 2.56 -33.41
N ASP A 553 -10.30 2.06 -34.64
CA ASP A 553 -11.44 1.33 -35.19
C ASP A 553 -11.72 0.07 -34.35
N TRP A 554 -10.68 -0.66 -33.93
CA TRP A 554 -10.81 -1.80 -33.02
C TRP A 554 -11.39 -1.43 -31.64
N LEU A 555 -11.02 -0.27 -31.10
CA LEU A 555 -11.53 0.21 -29.82
C LEU A 555 -13.01 0.55 -29.89
N ASP A 556 -13.45 1.14 -31.01
CA ASP A 556 -14.83 1.56 -31.27
C ASP A 556 -15.75 0.34 -31.54
N ASP A 557 -15.29 -0.66 -32.30
CA ASP A 557 -16.05 -1.87 -32.60
C ASP A 557 -16.42 -2.67 -31.34
N GLY A 558 -15.55 -2.65 -30.32
CA GLY A 558 -15.76 -3.35 -29.04
C GLY A 558 -16.78 -2.70 -28.10
N TRP A 559 -17.54 -1.69 -28.52
CA TRP A 559 -18.65 -1.08 -27.77
C TRP A 559 -20.01 -1.31 -28.42
N SER A 560 -20.06 -1.73 -29.69
CA SER A 560 -21.31 -1.71 -30.47
C SER A 560 -22.18 -2.96 -30.32
N SER A 561 -21.92 -3.85 -29.35
CA SER A 561 -22.59 -5.16 -29.32
C SER A 561 -23.49 -5.46 -28.13
N GLU A 562 -23.76 -4.55 -27.18
CA GLU A 562 -24.70 -4.90 -26.09
C GLU A 562 -25.79 -3.88 -25.72
N ASP A 563 -25.76 -2.59 -26.12
CA ASP A 563 -26.85 -1.66 -25.74
C ASP A 563 -27.00 -0.45 -26.68
N ASP A 564 -27.33 -0.64 -27.96
CA ASP A 564 -27.91 0.47 -28.76
C ASP A 564 -28.82 -0.10 -29.86
N ASP A 565 -30.08 -0.37 -29.49
CA ASP A 565 -31.20 -0.43 -30.44
C ASP A 565 -31.68 1.01 -30.66
N GLU A 566 -30.92 1.83 -31.41
CA GLU A 566 -31.44 3.07 -31.99
C GLU A 566 -31.09 3.20 -33.46
N SER A 567 -32.11 2.88 -34.27
CA SER A 567 -32.42 3.32 -35.63
C SER A 567 -31.36 4.15 -36.37
N VAL A 568 -30.82 3.51 -37.40
CA VAL A 568 -30.18 4.15 -38.56
C VAL A 568 -31.08 5.24 -39.15
N ALA A 569 -30.57 6.48 -39.21
CA ALA A 569 -31.06 7.49 -40.15
C ALA A 569 -29.87 8.15 -40.87
N PRO A 570 -30.04 8.50 -42.16
CA PRO A 570 -28.93 8.66 -43.09
C PRO A 570 -28.27 10.04 -43.01
N GLU A 571 -27.01 10.05 -43.46
CA GLU A 571 -26.13 11.17 -43.79
C GLU A 571 -26.73 12.59 -43.81
N GLY A 572 -26.12 13.47 -43.01
CA GLY A 572 -25.94 14.88 -43.34
C GLY A 572 -26.61 15.90 -42.42
N ASP A 573 -25.91 16.34 -41.37
CA ASP A 573 -25.55 17.75 -41.20
C ASP A 573 -24.33 17.91 -40.29
N GLY A 574 -23.48 18.89 -40.62
CA GLY A 574 -22.25 19.17 -39.89
C GLY A 574 -22.52 19.97 -38.62
N LYS A 575 -22.93 19.30 -37.53
CA LYS A 575 -22.97 19.89 -36.20
C LYS A 575 -22.29 18.99 -35.16
N SER A 576 -21.40 19.64 -34.41
CA SER A 576 -20.44 19.08 -33.46
C SER A 576 -21.04 18.04 -32.50
N THR A 577 -20.47 16.82 -32.51
CA THR A 577 -20.77 15.72 -31.57
C THR A 577 -20.13 15.94 -30.18
N THR A 578 -19.42 17.05 -29.98
CA THR A 578 -18.68 17.34 -28.75
C THR A 578 -19.56 17.58 -27.52
N TYR A 579 -20.83 18.01 -27.68
CA TYR A 579 -21.66 18.37 -26.53
C TYR A 579 -22.44 17.19 -25.93
N ARG A 580 -22.82 16.18 -26.72
CA ARG A 580 -23.57 15.00 -26.23
C ARG A 580 -22.67 13.94 -25.56
N ARG A 581 -21.38 13.94 -25.86
CA ARG A 581 -20.40 13.02 -25.24
C ARG A 581 -20.09 13.41 -23.78
N HIS A 582 -20.11 14.72 -23.49
CA HIS A 582 -19.81 15.29 -22.17
C HIS A 582 -20.79 14.86 -21.07
N GLU A 583 -22.10 14.74 -21.38
CA GLU A 583 -23.12 14.32 -20.39
C GLU A 583 -23.12 12.80 -20.13
N ARG A 584 -22.70 11.97 -21.11
CA ARG A 584 -22.58 10.51 -20.93
C ARG A 584 -21.30 10.13 -20.17
N GLU A 585 -20.18 10.78 -20.48
CA GLU A 585 -18.88 10.58 -19.83
C GLU A 585 -18.84 11.11 -18.39
N GLU A 586 -19.48 12.24 -18.07
CA GLU A 586 -19.62 12.69 -16.67
C GLU A 586 -20.47 11.71 -15.83
N SER A 587 -21.49 11.08 -16.41
CA SER A 587 -22.34 10.10 -15.71
C SER A 587 -21.60 8.79 -15.42
N GLU A 588 -20.70 8.36 -16.30
CA GLU A 588 -19.89 7.15 -16.13
C GLU A 588 -18.63 7.38 -15.28
N LEU A 589 -18.03 8.57 -15.32
CA LEU A 589 -16.99 8.99 -14.38
C LEU A 589 -17.53 9.07 -12.96
N ASP A 590 -18.76 9.57 -12.77
CA ASP A 590 -19.43 9.60 -11.48
C ASP A 590 -19.87 8.19 -11.04
N LYS A 591 -20.21 7.28 -11.98
CA LYS A 591 -20.45 5.85 -11.67
C LYS A 591 -19.17 5.10 -11.30
N GLY A 592 -18.07 5.25 -12.03
CA GLY A 592 -16.78 4.62 -11.70
C GLY A 592 -16.14 5.18 -10.42
N ARG A 593 -16.45 6.44 -10.07
CA ARG A 593 -16.06 7.04 -8.80
C ARG A 593 -17.00 6.63 -7.67
N ARG A 594 -18.31 6.50 -7.92
CA ARG A 594 -19.29 5.97 -6.96
C ARG A 594 -19.12 4.48 -6.72
N ASP A 595 -18.78 3.66 -7.70
CA ASP A 595 -18.52 2.23 -7.50
C ASP A 595 -17.18 2.01 -6.76
N ASN A 596 -16.23 2.94 -6.90
CA ASN A 596 -15.03 3.00 -6.04
C ASN A 596 -15.29 3.52 -4.62
N ILE A 597 -16.46 4.12 -4.35
CA ILE A 597 -16.87 4.66 -3.04
C ILE A 597 -17.99 3.81 -2.40
N ALA A 598 -18.77 3.07 -3.20
CA ALA A 598 -19.94 2.30 -2.77
C ALA A 598 -19.59 0.88 -2.32
N ASP A 599 -18.38 0.40 -2.66
CA ASP A 599 -17.76 -0.80 -2.09
C ASP A 599 -16.71 -0.46 -0.98
N GLN A 600 -16.73 0.76 -0.41
CA GLN A 600 -15.93 1.17 0.77
C GLN A 600 -16.73 1.08 2.07
#